data_AF-A0A966XY09-F1
#
_entry.id   AF-A0A966XY09-F1
#
_cell.length_a   1.000
_cell.length_b   1.000
_cell.length_c   1.000
_cell.angle_alpha   90.00
_cell.angle_beta   90.00
_cell.angle_gamma   90.00
#
_symmetry.space_group_name_H-M   'P 1'
#
loop_
_entity.id
_entity.type
_entity.pdbx_description
1 polymer ?
#
loop_
_entity_poly.entity_id
_entity_poly.type
_entity_poly.pdbx_seq_one_letter_code
_entity_poly.pdbx_strand_id
1 'polypeptide(L)' 'MDQVESVVIGAGVVGLAVARALALAGREVLVLEAASAIGTGISSRNSEVIHAGLHGSVDWL' A
#
# COMPACT_ATOMS: atom_id res chain seq x y z
N MET A 1 11.22 15.56 -20.14
CA MET A 1 11.29 15.55 -18.67
C MET A 1 10.05 14.81 -18.24
N ASP A 2 10.06 13.47 -18.39
CA ASP A 2 8.83 12.66 -18.41
C ASP A 2 9.07 11.26 -17.82
N GLN A 3 10.07 11.11 -16.96
CA GLN A 3 10.36 9.85 -16.28
C GLN A 3 10.26 10.04 -14.77
N VAL A 4 9.74 9.03 -14.11
CA VAL A 4 9.66 8.89 -12.66
C VAL A 4 10.34 7.58 -12.27
N GLU A 5 11.13 7.59 -11.21
CA GLU A 5 11.94 6.43 -10.83
C GLU A 5 11.11 5.22 -10.36
N SER A 6 9.95 5.47 -9.75
CA SER A 6 9.08 4.41 -9.24
C SER A 6 7.61 4.81 -9.33
N VAL A 7 6.78 3.89 -9.81
CA VAL A 7 5.32 4.04 -9.86
C VAL A 7 4.67 2.96 -9.02
N VAL A 8 3.80 3.34 -8.09
CA VAL A 8 2.95 2.43 -7.33
C VAL A 8 1.51 2.61 -7.80
N ILE A 9 0.90 1.52 -8.28
CA ILE A 9 -0.49 1.50 -8.74
C ILE A 9 -1.36 0.91 -7.63
N GLY A 10 -2.31 1.71 -7.14
CA GLY A 10 -3.21 1.41 -6.02
C GLY A 10 -2.78 2.12 -4.74
N ALA A 11 -3.61 3.02 -4.24
CA ALA A 11 -3.45 3.71 -2.96
C ALA A 11 -4.27 3.05 -1.84
N GLY A 12 -4.29 1.71 -1.83
CA GLY A 12 -4.66 0.93 -0.65
C GLY A 12 -3.54 0.89 0.40
N VAL A 13 -3.81 0.33 1.58
CA VAL A 13 -2.87 0.28 2.71
C VAL A 13 -1.50 -0.33 2.34
N VAL A 14 -1.50 -1.40 1.55
CA VAL A 14 -0.26 -2.06 1.09
C VAL A 14 0.48 -1.18 0.08
N GLY A 15 -0.21 -0.62 -0.91
CA GLY A 15 0.41 0.26 -1.90
C GLY A 15 1.03 1.51 -1.26
N LEU A 16 0.32 2.14 -0.32
CA LEU A 16 0.86 3.27 0.45
C LEU A 16 2.05 2.87 1.33
N ALA A 17 2.03 1.68 1.94
CA ALA A 17 3.18 1.18 2.70
C ALA A 17 4.42 0.97 1.81
N VAL A 18 4.24 0.43 0.60
CA VAL A 18 5.31 0.26 -0.40
C VAL A 18 5.82 1.62 -0.87
N ALA A 19 4.93 2.53 -1.25
CA ALA A 19 5.30 3.88 -1.68
C ALA A 19 6.10 4.62 -0.60
N ARG A 20 5.67 4.50 0.66
CA ARG A 20 6.39 5.05 1.81
C ARG A 20 7.78 4.44 1.96
N ALA A 21 7.91 3.12 1.84
CA ALA A 21 9.21 2.46 1.94
C ALA A 21 10.18 2.92 0.84
N LEU A 22 9.70 3.07 -0.40
CA LEU A 22 10.49 3.55 -1.53
C LEU A 22 10.90 5.03 -1.34
N ALA A 23 9.98 5.88 -0.89
CA ALA A 23 10.26 7.29 -0.62
C ALA A 23 11.28 7.46 0.52
N LEU A 24 11.18 6.65 1.59
CA LEU A 24 12.18 6.64 2.68
C LEU A 24 13.55 6.12 2.23
N ALA A 25 13.60 5.30 1.18
CA ALA A 25 14.84 4.88 0.53
C ALA A 25 15.41 5.94 -0.43
N GLY A 26 14.79 7.13 -0.52
CA GLY A 26 15.26 8.25 -1.33
C GLY A 26 14.83 8.22 -2.79
N ARG A 27 13.88 7.36 -3.17
CA ARG A 27 13.37 7.28 -4.54
C ARG A 27 12.30 8.32 -4.81
N GLU A 28 12.27 8.84 -6.04
CA GLU A 28 11.08 9.54 -6.53
C GLU A 28 9.95 8.53 -6.76
N VAL A 29 8.78 8.77 -6.14
CA VAL A 29 7.64 7.84 -6.19
C VAL A 29 6.38 8.56 -6.63
N LEU A 30 5.78 8.08 -7.72
CA LEU A 30 4.44 8.44 -8.15
C LEU A 30 3.44 7.37 -7.70
N VAL A 31 2.40 7.75 -6.98
CA VAL A 31 1.30 6.86 -6.61
C VAL A 31 0.08 7.18 -7.47
N LEU A 32 -0.50 6.16 -8.10
CA LEU A 32 -1.71 6.27 -8.92
C LEU A 32 -2.85 5.49 -8.27
N GLU A 33 -4.01 6.12 -8.13
CA GLU A 33 -5.23 5.48 -7.64
C GLU A 33 -6.36 5.75 -8.64
N ALA A 34 -7.13 4.71 -8.95
CA ALA A 34 -8.26 4.81 -9.88
C ALA A 34 -9.48 5.45 -9.21
N ALA A 35 -9.63 5.26 -7.89
CA ALA A 35 -10.67 5.91 -7.10
C ALA A 35 -10.37 7.39 -6.84
N SER A 36 -11.40 8.16 -6.48
CA SER A 36 -11.29 9.58 -6.15
C SER A 36 -10.57 9.86 -4.82
N ALA A 37 -10.31 8.83 -4.01
CA ALA A 37 -9.63 8.92 -2.73
C ALA A 37 -8.87 7.63 -2.43
N ILE A 38 -7.87 7.74 -1.56
CA ILE A 38 -7.08 6.61 -1.08
C ILE A 38 -7.91 5.66 -0.22
N GLY A 39 -7.51 4.39 -0.15
CA GLY A 39 -8.06 3.42 0.81
C GLY A 39 -9.49 2.97 0.56
N THR A 40 -10.18 3.45 -0.48
CA THR A 40 -11.61 3.17 -0.73
C THR A 40 -11.92 1.73 -1.15
N GLY A 41 -10.89 0.94 -1.53
CA GLY A 41 -11.00 -0.49 -1.82
C GLY A 41 -11.06 -1.35 -0.55
N ILE A 42 -10.45 -2.55 -0.60
CA ILE A 42 -10.40 -3.51 0.53
C ILE A 42 -9.83 -2.89 1.82
N SER A 43 -8.95 -1.90 1.69
CA SER A 43 -8.39 -1.17 2.84
C SER A 43 -9.43 -0.43 3.69
N SER A 44 -10.65 -0.19 3.19
CA SER A 44 -11.80 0.34 3.96
C SER A 44 -12.86 -0.71 4.28
N ARG A 45 -12.67 -1.95 3.83
CA ARG A 45 -13.62 -3.07 3.96
C ARG A 45 -12.97 -4.23 4.69
N ASN A 46 -12.50 -3.95 5.89
CA ASN A 46 -11.92 -4.91 6.83
C ASN A 46 -12.41 -4.57 8.25
N SER A 47 -12.08 -5.39 9.24
CA SER A 47 -12.50 -5.20 10.63
C SER A 47 -11.68 -4.16 11.40
N GLU A 48 -10.65 -3.59 10.77
CA GLU A 48 -9.68 -2.68 11.39
C GLU A 48 -8.94 -3.29 12.60
N VAL A 49 -8.94 -4.62 12.70
CA VAL A 49 -8.25 -5.36 13.76
C VAL A 49 -6.80 -5.65 13.34
N ILE A 50 -5.86 -5.23 14.17
CA ILE A 50 -4.47 -5.69 14.09
C ILE A 50 -4.41 -7.06 14.78
N HIS A 51 -4.31 -8.12 13.98
CA HIS A 51 -4.30 -9.49 14.50
C HIS A 51 -2.93 -9.89 15.04
N ALA A 52 -2.90 -10.65 16.14
CA ALA A 52 -1.68 -11.19 16.74
C ALA A 52 -1.17 -12.49 16.06
N GLY A 53 -1.78 -12.90 14.95
CA GLY A 53 -1.39 -14.10 14.19
C GLY A 53 -1.84 -15.43 14.80
N LEU A 54 -2.81 -15.42 15.72
CA LEU A 54 -3.15 -16.60 16.54
C LEU A 54 -3.91 -17.71 15.79
N HIS A 55 -4.55 -17.41 14.66
CA HIS A 55 -5.43 -18.34 13.94
C HIS A 55 -4.96 -18.71 12.52
N GLY A 56 -3.83 -18.16 12.04
CA GLY A 56 -3.26 -18.47 10.72
C GLY A 56 -2.17 -19.54 10.80
N SER A 57 -2.03 -20.39 9.78
CA SER A 57 -0.78 -21.15 9.57
C SER A 57 0.41 -20.18 9.45
N VAL A 58 1.60 -20.62 9.84
CA VAL A 58 2.83 -19.80 9.75
C VAL A 58 3.17 -19.36 8.32
N ASP A 59 2.51 -19.94 7.32
CA ASP A 59 2.70 -19.66 5.89
C ASP A 59 1.97 -18.39 5.41
N TRP A 60 1.22 -17.69 6.27
CA TRP A 60 0.51 -16.46 5.93
C TRP A 60 1.34 -15.16 6.07
N LEU A 61 2.58 -15.24 6.56
CA LEU A 61 3.53 -14.13 6.69
C LEU A 61 4.77 -14.38 5.83
#